data_AF-A0A817NHM1-F1
#
_entry.id   AF-A0A817NHM1-F1
#
_cell.length_a   1.000
_cell.length_b   1.000
_cell.length_c   1.000
_cell.angle_alpha   90.00
_cell.angle_beta   90.00
_cell.angle_gamma   90.00
#
_symmetry.space_group_name_H-M   'P 1'
#
loop_
_entity.id
_entity.type
_entity.pdbx_description
1 polymer ?
#
loop_
_entity_poly.entity_id
_entity_poly.type
_entity_poly.pdbx_seq_one_letter_code
_entity_poly.pdbx_strand_id
1 'polypeptide(L)'
;MLLQSYQNLNGFLCAFIDHSLPSHEYRIRNRYLLEKILNYEFRVRTRSDLEGQIDNLLFIDNEKTFTEILFYGEESTLFIWNMITFLFVDVFASNYVLAAIITYIVNSIFAGIRQSFGRKNLSKKTLIPRNFLI
;
A
#
# COMPACT_ATOMS: atom_id res chain seq x y z
N MET A 1 -13.84 30.15 9.09
CA MET A 1 -12.88 29.76 8.04
C MET A 1 -12.89 28.26 7.78
N LEU A 2 -12.64 27.40 8.79
CA LEU A 2 -12.68 25.92 8.63
C LEU A 2 -14.02 25.37 8.10
N LEU A 3 -15.16 25.85 8.60
CA LEU A 3 -16.49 25.41 8.16
C LEU A 3 -16.75 25.72 6.67
N GLN A 4 -16.28 26.89 6.22
CA GLN A 4 -16.46 27.33 4.84
C GLN A 4 -15.52 26.57 3.89
N SER A 5 -14.28 26.31 4.32
CA SER A 5 -13.36 25.42 3.61
C SER A 5 -13.92 24.00 3.49
N TYR A 6 -14.57 23.49 4.55
CA TYR A 6 -15.23 22.18 4.53
C TYR A 6 -16.40 22.14 3.53
N GLN A 7 -17.29 23.13 3.54
CA GLN A 7 -18.41 23.21 2.61
C GLN A 7 -17.94 23.32 1.15
N ASN A 8 -16.91 24.14 0.90
CA ASN A 8 -16.33 24.29 -0.44
C ASN A 8 -15.65 23.00 -0.90
N LEU A 9 -14.91 22.31 -0.04
CA LEU A 9 -14.28 21.03 -0.34
C LEU A 9 -15.34 19.95 -0.64
N ASN A 10 -16.38 19.87 0.17
CA ASN A 10 -17.46 18.90 -0.02
C ASN A 10 -18.22 19.17 -1.33
N GLY A 11 -18.54 20.43 -1.62
CA GLY A 11 -19.19 20.81 -2.89
C GLY A 11 -18.32 20.49 -4.10
N PHE A 12 -17.01 20.76 -4.02
CA PHE A 12 -16.05 20.38 -5.06
C PHE A 12 -16.00 18.85 -5.25
N LEU A 13 -15.91 18.07 -4.16
CA LEU A 13 -15.84 16.61 -4.23
C LEU A 13 -17.11 16.00 -4.84
N CYS A 14 -18.29 16.49 -4.46
CA CYS A 14 -19.55 16.07 -5.09
C CYS A 14 -19.54 16.39 -6.60
N ALA A 15 -19.22 17.63 -6.98
CA ALA A 15 -19.17 18.04 -8.39
C ALA A 15 -18.10 17.29 -9.20
N PHE A 16 -17.00 16.91 -8.57
CA PHE A 16 -15.93 16.11 -9.18
C PHE A 16 -16.40 14.67 -9.43
N ILE A 17 -17.02 14.01 -8.44
CA ILE A 17 -17.55 12.65 -8.58
C ILE A 17 -18.70 12.59 -9.60
N ASP A 18 -19.55 13.62 -9.65
CA ASP A 18 -20.68 13.71 -10.57
C ASP A 18 -20.28 14.11 -12.01
N HIS A 19 -18.99 14.07 -12.35
CA HIS A 19 -18.44 14.47 -13.66
C HIS A 19 -18.89 15.88 -14.12
N SER A 20 -19.30 16.73 -13.19
CA SER A 20 -19.93 18.03 -13.49
C SER A 20 -18.90 19.14 -13.73
N LEU A 21 -17.60 18.79 -13.70
CA LEU A 21 -16.46 19.68 -13.96
C LEU A 21 -15.78 19.28 -15.27
N PRO A 22 -16.07 19.98 -16.40
CA PRO A 22 -15.51 19.63 -17.71
C PRO A 22 -13.99 19.73 -17.79
N SER A 23 -13.38 20.52 -16.90
CA SER A 23 -11.93 20.67 -16.81
C SER A 23 -11.22 19.50 -16.11
N HIS A 24 -11.98 18.62 -15.44
CA HIS A 24 -11.45 17.54 -14.61
C HIS A 24 -12.18 16.23 -14.86
N GLU A 25 -12.42 15.91 -16.14
CA GLU A 25 -12.98 14.62 -16.51
C GLU A 25 -12.00 13.49 -16.12
N TYR A 26 -12.53 12.41 -15.55
CA TYR A 26 -11.74 11.24 -15.17
C TYR A 26 -12.33 9.96 -15.74
N ARG A 27 -11.45 9.02 -16.10
CA ARG A 27 -11.82 7.66 -16.52
C ARG A 27 -11.55 6.62 -15.44
N ILE A 28 -12.50 5.71 -15.28
CA ILE A 28 -12.37 4.56 -14.38
C ILE A 28 -11.75 3.39 -15.14
N ARG A 29 -10.64 2.84 -14.64
CA ARG A 29 -9.93 1.71 -15.27
C ARG A 29 -9.50 0.67 -14.23
N ASN A 30 -9.48 -0.60 -14.63
CA ASN A 30 -8.87 -1.67 -13.84
C ASN A 30 -7.35 -1.76 -14.08
N ARG A 31 -6.58 -1.98 -13.01
CA ARG A 31 -5.14 -2.27 -13.11
C ARG A 31 -4.90 -3.65 -13.72
N TYR A 32 -3.98 -3.76 -14.67
CA TYR A 32 -3.53 -5.05 -15.19
C TYR A 32 -2.73 -5.82 -14.13
N LEU A 33 -2.69 -7.15 -14.22
CA LEU A 33 -1.97 -8.00 -13.26
C LEU A 33 -0.49 -7.60 -13.12
N LEU A 34 0.18 -7.26 -14.22
CA LEU A 34 1.56 -6.79 -14.17
C LEU A 34 1.71 -5.42 -13.50
N GLU A 35 0.75 -4.51 -13.71
CA GLU A 35 0.72 -3.20 -13.01
C GLU A 35 0.53 -3.38 -11.49
N LYS A 36 -0.28 -4.37 -11.11
CA LYS A 36 -0.49 -4.76 -9.70
C LYS A 36 0.79 -5.34 -9.10
N ILE A 37 1.40 -6.35 -9.73
CA ILE A 37 2.60 -7.04 -9.22
C ILE A 37 3.80 -6.10 -9.17
N LEU A 38 4.03 -5.32 -10.22
CA LEU A 38 5.18 -4.41 -10.30
C LEU A 38 4.96 -3.11 -9.52
N ASN A 39 3.73 -2.87 -9.03
CA ASN A 39 3.31 -1.62 -8.39
C ASN A 39 3.78 -0.39 -9.21
N TYR A 40 3.72 -0.53 -10.54
CA TYR A 40 4.13 0.44 -11.54
C TYR A 40 2.95 0.72 -12.44
N GLU A 41 2.67 2.01 -12.64
CA GLU A 41 1.65 2.45 -13.58
C GLU A 41 2.30 2.47 -14.95
N PHE A 42 1.95 1.50 -15.80
CA PHE A 42 2.25 1.66 -17.20
C PHE A 42 1.42 2.85 -17.67
N ARG A 43 2.10 4.00 -17.82
CA ARG A 43 1.60 5.11 -18.61
C ARG A 43 1.52 4.60 -20.05
N VAL A 44 0.47 3.85 -20.34
CA VAL A 44 0.03 3.63 -21.70
C VAL A 44 -0.31 5.04 -22.15
N ARG A 45 0.59 5.64 -22.94
CA ARG A 45 0.34 6.91 -23.61
C ARG A 45 -0.94 6.72 -24.38
N THR A 46 -2.04 7.18 -23.83
CA THR A 46 -3.33 7.10 -24.52
C THR A 46 -3.27 8.18 -25.60
N ARG A 47 -4.01 8.01 -26.69
CA ARG A 47 -4.04 8.97 -27.80
C ARG A 47 -4.28 10.43 -27.32
N SER A 48 -4.92 10.61 -26.17
CA SER A 48 -5.14 11.87 -25.45
C SER A 48 -3.86 12.54 -24.91
N ASP A 49 -2.84 11.77 -24.49
CA ASP A 49 -1.55 12.32 -24.04
C ASP A 49 -0.77 13.00 -25.18
N LEU A 50 -1.07 12.62 -26.43
CA LEU A 50 -0.48 13.21 -27.64
C LEU A 50 -1.21 14.49 -28.08
N GLU A 51 -2.46 14.69 -27.65
CA GLU A 51 -3.28 15.89 -27.89
C GLU A 51 -3.19 16.91 -26.72
N GLY A 52 -2.35 16.65 -25.71
CA GLY A 52 -2.12 17.56 -24.58
C GLY A 52 -3.21 17.52 -23.50
N GLN A 53 -4.14 16.57 -23.56
CA GLN A 53 -5.19 16.40 -22.57
C GLN A 53 -4.76 15.33 -21.56
N ILE A 54 -4.46 15.76 -20.33
CA ILE A 54 -4.14 14.86 -19.22
C ILE A 54 -5.45 14.23 -18.77
N ASP A 55 -5.70 13.00 -19.18
CA ASP A 55 -6.83 12.23 -18.63
C ASP A 55 -6.53 11.92 -17.16
N ASN A 56 -7.42 12.34 -16.25
CA ASN A 56 -7.34 11.88 -14.86
C ASN A 56 -7.81 10.41 -14.82
N LEU A 57 -7.00 9.49 -14.27
CA LEU A 57 -7.39 8.08 -14.14
C LEU A 57 -7.73 7.73 -12.69
N LEU A 58 -8.91 7.15 -12.48
CA LEU A 58 -9.26 6.48 -11.23
C LEU A 58 -9.19 4.96 -11.42
N PHE A 59 -8.52 4.30 -10.48
CA PHE A 59 -8.42 2.85 -10.49
C PHE A 59 -9.44 2.23 -9.54
N ILE A 60 -10.11 1.17 -10.00
CA ILE A 60 -10.98 0.38 -9.13
C ILE A 60 -10.10 -0.47 -8.20
N ASP A 61 -10.25 -0.28 -6.89
CA ASP A 61 -9.61 -1.11 -5.87
C ASP A 61 -10.55 -2.27 -5.49
N ASN A 62 -10.41 -3.40 -6.21
CA ASN A 62 -11.17 -4.62 -5.93
C ASN A 62 -10.58 -5.45 -4.77
N GLU A 63 -9.32 -5.21 -4.40
CA GLU A 63 -8.56 -6.11 -3.51
C GLU A 63 -8.37 -5.53 -2.10
N LYS A 64 -8.99 -4.38 -1.78
CA LYS A 64 -8.76 -3.65 -0.52
C LYS A 64 -7.25 -3.49 -0.30
N THR A 65 -6.51 -3.10 -1.34
CA THR A 65 -5.04 -3.03 -1.30
C THR A 65 -4.54 -2.11 -0.18
N PHE A 66 -5.39 -1.22 0.33
CA PHE A 66 -5.12 -0.42 1.53
C PHE A 66 -5.07 -1.23 2.84
N THR A 67 -5.94 -2.23 3.02
CA THR A 67 -6.03 -3.06 4.25
C THR A 67 -4.85 -4.03 4.39
N GLU A 68 -4.37 -4.56 3.26
CA GLU A 68 -3.22 -5.49 3.23
C GLU A 68 -1.93 -4.83 3.75
N ILE A 69 -1.78 -3.52 3.54
CA ILE A 69 -0.64 -2.73 4.05
C ILE A 69 -0.67 -2.61 5.58
N LEU A 70 -1.86 -2.68 6.18
CA LEU A 70 -2.06 -2.65 7.63
C LEU A 70 -2.04 -4.04 8.27
N PHE A 71 -1.83 -5.13 7.51
CA PHE A 71 -1.84 -6.52 7.98
C PHE A 71 -3.08 -6.91 8.80
N TYR A 72 -4.19 -6.21 8.60
CA TYR A 72 -5.40 -6.42 9.37
C TYR A 72 -6.02 -7.77 8.99
N GLY A 73 -5.74 -8.82 9.77
CA GLY A 73 -6.18 -10.20 9.51
C GLY A 73 -5.06 -11.23 9.30
N GLU A 74 -3.80 -10.81 9.15
CA GLU A 74 -2.66 -11.70 8.83
C GLU A 74 -1.79 -12.07 10.06
N GLU A 75 -2.30 -11.82 11.27
CA GLU A 75 -1.60 -12.10 12.53
C GLU A 75 -1.27 -13.59 12.71
N SER A 76 -2.18 -14.47 12.27
CA SER A 76 -2.01 -15.92 12.30
C SER A 76 -0.89 -16.38 11.36
N THR A 77 -0.80 -15.81 10.17
CA THR A 77 0.28 -16.08 9.20
C THR A 77 1.64 -15.70 9.79
N LEU A 78 1.73 -14.54 10.46
CA LEU A 78 2.93 -14.10 11.18
C LEU A 78 3.31 -15.02 12.34
N PHE A 79 2.32 -15.53 13.07
CA PHE A 79 2.54 -16.49 14.15
C PHE A 79 3.09 -17.82 13.61
N ILE A 80 2.46 -18.37 12.57
CA ILE A 80 2.89 -19.62 11.92
C ILE A 80 4.32 -19.48 11.38
N TRP A 81 4.65 -18.36 10.75
CA TRP A 81 6.00 -18.07 10.27
C TRP A 81 7.04 -18.13 11.40
N ASN A 82 6.75 -17.49 12.54
CA ASN A 82 7.65 -17.51 13.69
C ASN A 82 7.81 -18.92 14.27
N MET A 83 6.73 -19.69 14.34
CA MET A 83 6.76 -21.07 14.84
C MET A 83 7.60 -21.98 13.95
N ILE A 84 7.43 -21.90 12.62
CA ILE A 84 8.22 -22.69 11.66
C ILE A 84 9.70 -22.29 11.72
N THR A 85 10.00 -21.00 11.81
CA THR A 85 11.39 -20.51 11.92
C THR A 85 12.04 -20.99 13.22
N PHE A 86 11.31 -21.00 14.34
CA PHE A 86 11.79 -21.56 15.60
C PHE A 86 12.09 -23.05 15.49
N LEU A 87 11.15 -23.84 14.99
CA LEU A 87 11.31 -25.28 14.81
C LEU A 87 12.47 -25.62 13.87
N PHE A 88 12.62 -24.86 12.78
CA PHE A 88 13.73 -25.03 11.85
C PHE A 88 15.07 -24.84 12.56
N VAL A 89 15.24 -23.75 13.32
CA VAL A 89 16.49 -23.47 14.04
C VAL A 89 16.75 -24.48 15.16
N ASP A 90 15.72 -24.94 15.86
CA ASP A 90 15.82 -25.93 16.95
C ASP A 90 16.43 -27.25 16.45
N VAL A 91 16.01 -27.72 15.26
CA VAL A 91 16.57 -28.91 14.61
C VAL A 91 18.08 -28.81 14.38
N PHE A 92 18.62 -27.60 14.13
CA PHE A 92 20.05 -27.42 13.89
C PHE A 92 20.86 -27.11 15.17
N ALA A 93 20.27 -26.42 16.14
CA ALA A 93 21.02 -25.88 17.27
C ALA A 93 21.26 -26.90 18.40
N SER A 94 20.46 -27.98 18.49
CA SER A 94 20.51 -28.98 19.59
C SER A 94 20.45 -28.38 21.01
N ASN A 95 20.13 -27.08 21.12
CA ASN A 95 20.04 -26.30 22.34
C ASN A 95 18.91 -25.28 22.17
N TYR A 96 17.83 -25.48 22.93
CA TYR A 96 16.62 -24.66 22.88
C TYR A 96 16.85 -23.17 23.14
N VAL A 97 17.80 -22.82 24.02
CA VAL A 97 18.11 -21.42 24.36
C VAL A 97 18.81 -20.74 23.19
N LEU A 98 19.77 -21.43 22.58
CA LEU A 98 20.49 -20.90 21.42
C LEU A 98 19.55 -20.74 20.22
N ALA A 99 18.64 -21.70 20.03
CA ALA A 99 17.63 -21.64 18.98
C ALA A 99 16.71 -20.43 19.15
N ALA A 100 16.22 -20.18 20.37
CA ALA A 100 15.36 -19.03 20.66
C ALA A 100 16.06 -17.69 20.36
N ILE A 101 17.33 -17.53 20.72
CA ILE A 101 18.11 -16.31 20.47
C ILE A 101 18.27 -16.08 18.96
N ILE A 102 18.64 -17.13 18.21
CA ILE A 102 18.82 -17.04 16.75
C ILE A 102 17.50 -16.71 16.06
N THR A 103 16.41 -17.38 16.41
CA THR A 103 15.08 -17.08 15.86
C THR A 103 14.65 -15.65 16.16
N TYR A 104 14.94 -15.14 17.36
CA TYR A 104 14.64 -13.75 17.72
C TYR A 104 15.41 -12.74 16.85
N ILE A 105 16.70 -12.99 16.61
CA ILE A 105 17.54 -12.14 15.75
C ILE A 105 16.98 -12.14 14.32
N VAL A 106 16.67 -13.32 13.78
CA VAL A 106 16.08 -13.45 12.43
C VAL A 106 14.76 -12.68 12.35
N ASN A 107 13.84 -12.88 13.30
CA ASN A 107 12.56 -12.17 13.31
C ASN A 107 12.74 -10.65 13.44
N SER A 108 13.72 -10.18 14.22
CA SER A 108 14.03 -8.75 14.37
C SER A 108 14.53 -8.13 13.06
N ILE A 109 15.40 -8.83 12.32
CA ILE A 109 15.87 -8.38 11.00
C ILE A 109 14.70 -8.33 10.01
N PHE A 110 13.87 -9.38 9.97
CA PHE A 110 12.68 -9.41 9.11
C PHE A 110 11.69 -8.30 9.47
N ALA A 111 11.49 -8.01 10.77
CA ALA A 111 10.64 -6.91 11.22
C ALA A 111 11.19 -5.55 10.77
N GLY A 112 12.50 -5.32 10.89
CA GLY A 112 13.14 -4.09 10.42
C GLY A 112 13.03 -3.88 8.90
N ILE A 113 13.27 -4.94 8.13
CA ILE A 113 13.06 -4.93 6.67
C ILE A 113 11.58 -4.62 6.38
N ARG A 114 10.65 -5.35 7.01
CA ARG A 114 9.21 -5.17 6.80
C ARG A 114 8.75 -3.75 7.14
N GLN A 115 9.21 -3.17 8.23
CA GLN A 115 8.86 -1.81 8.63
C GLN A 115 9.39 -0.77 7.63
N SER A 116 10.62 -0.96 7.13
CA SER A 116 11.22 -0.08 6.12
C SER A 116 10.46 -0.13 4.79
N PHE A 117 10.13 -1.33 4.32
CA PHE A 117 9.35 -1.51 3.09
C PHE A 117 7.89 -1.04 3.25
N GLY A 118 7.26 -1.34 4.39
CA GLY A 118 5.91 -0.89 4.73
C GLY A 118 5.81 0.63 4.77
N ARG A 119 6.70 1.33 5.48
CA ARG A 119 6.74 2.80 5.52
C ARG A 119 6.98 3.43 4.14
N LYS A 120 7.84 2.82 3.30
CA LYS A 120 8.07 3.28 1.92
C LYS A 120 6.82 3.11 1.04
N ASN A 121 6.17 1.95 1.12
CA ASN A 121 4.96 1.67 0.36
C ASN A 121 3.78 2.53 0.81
N LEU A 122 3.60 2.68 2.12
CA LEU A 122 2.53 3.48 2.70
C LEU A 122 2.70 4.95 2.33
N SER A 123 3.90 5.53 2.52
CA SER A 123 4.18 6.92 2.11
C SER A 123 3.97 7.17 0.61
N LYS A 124 4.35 6.21 -0.23
CA LYS A 124 4.15 6.31 -1.69
C LYS A 124 2.68 6.25 -2.06
N LYS A 125 1.87 5.44 -1.37
CA LYS A 125 0.45 5.24 -1.70
C LYS A 125 -0.47 6.29 -1.07
N THR A 126 -0.14 6.80 0.11
CA THR A 126 -0.97 7.81 0.80
C THR A 126 -0.55 9.25 0.48
N LEU A 127 0.59 9.44 -0.20
CA LEU A 127 1.23 10.76 -0.40
C LEU A 127 1.50 11.49 0.93
N ILE A 128 1.46 10.77 2.06
CA ILE A 128 1.77 11.30 3.38
C ILE A 128 3.30 11.26 3.56
N PRO A 129 3.93 12.37 4.00
CA PRO A 129 5.36 12.40 4.25
C PRO A 129 5.76 11.35 5.31
N ARG A 130 6.90 10.68 5.13
CA ARG A 130 7.36 9.58 6.01
C ARG A 130 7.43 9.94 7.50
N ASN A 131 7.64 11.21 7.80
CA ASN A 131 7.69 11.82 9.12
C ASN A 131 6.33 11.88 9.84
N PHE A 132 5.21 11.69 9.12
CA PHE A 132 3.87 11.59 9.69
C PHE A 132 3.36 10.14 9.77
N LEU A 133 4.12 9.16 9.26
CA LEU A 133 3.80 7.74 9.39
C LEU A 133 4.41 7.24 10.69
N ILE A 134 3.54 6.88 11.64
CA ILE A 134 3.87 6.32 12.97
C ILE A 134 4.34 4.88 12.81
#